data_AF-A0A973LW47-F1
#
_entry.id   AF-A0A973LW47-F1
#
_cell.length_a   1.000
_cell.length_b   1.000
_cell.length_c   1.000
_cell.angle_alpha   90.00
_cell.angle_beta   90.00
_cell.angle_gamma   90.00
#
_symmetry.space_group_name_H-M   'P 1'
#
loop_
_entity.id
_entity.type
_entity.pdbx_description
1 polymer ?
#
loop_
_entity_poly.entity_id
_entity_poly.type
_entity_poly.pdbx_seq_one_letter_code
_entity_poly.pdbx_strand_id
1 'polypeptide(L)' 'RLRGKLEMAGVPHQIESGASIYFKDPDGARLELLADHLGEMYGARVL' A
#
# COMPACT_ATOMS: atom_id res chain seq x y z
N ARG A 1 1.26 -11.52 -2.11
CA ARG A 1 2.39 -11.86 -1.21
C ARG A 1 2.60 -10.85 -0.07
N LEU A 2 2.29 -9.56 -0.22
CA LEU A 2 2.40 -8.57 0.88
C LEU A 2 1.19 -8.60 1.84
N ARG A 3 -0.04 -8.52 1.32
CA ARG A 3 -1.27 -8.53 2.12
C ARG A 3 -1.26 -9.64 3.20
N GLY A 4 -1.03 -10.88 2.78
CA GLY A 4 -0.94 -12.01 3.71
C GLY A 4 0.17 -11.90 4.76
N LYS A 5 1.26 -11.17 4.49
CA LYS A 5 2.28 -10.89 5.52
C LYS A 5 1.78 -9.90 6.56
N LEU A 6 1.07 -8.86 6.13
CA LEU A 6 0.46 -7.87 7.03
C LEU A 6 -0.62 -8.52 7.90
N GLU A 7 -1.48 -9.35 7.30
CA GLU A 7 -2.49 -10.15 8.02
C GLU A 7 -1.86 -11.07 9.07
N MET A 8 -0.83 -11.84 8.69
CA MET A 8 -0.12 -12.74 9.60
C MET A 8 0.58 -12.00 10.74
N ALA A 9 1.07 -10.78 10.50
CA ALA A 9 1.70 -9.93 11.51
C ALA A 9 0.69 -9.14 12.36
N GLY A 10 -0.62 -9.24 12.09
CA GLY A 10 -1.64 -8.46 12.78
C GLY A 10 -1.56 -6.95 12.52
N VAL A 11 -0.91 -6.54 11.43
CA VAL A 11 -0.76 -5.12 11.08
C VAL A 11 -2.05 -4.61 10.46
N PRO A 12 -2.73 -3.61 11.07
CA PRO A 12 -3.90 -2.99 10.48
C PRO A 12 -3.54 -2.37 9.12
N HIS A 13 -4.33 -2.70 8.11
CA HIS A 13 -4.14 -2.18 6.77
C HIS A 13 -5.48 -1.98 6.08
N GLN A 14 -5.52 -1.06 5.13
CA GLN A 14 -6.68 -0.78 4.30
C GLN A 14 -6.31 -0.97 2.83
N ILE A 15 -7.23 -1.56 2.07
CA ILE A 15 -7.08 -1.74 0.63
C ILE A 15 -7.98 -0.74 -0.05
N GLU A 16 -7.44 0.04 -0.98
CA GLU A 16 -8.18 1.07 -1.69
C GLU A 16 -8.14 0.80 -3.19
N SER A 17 -9.33 0.81 -3.81
CA SER A 17 -9.54 0.59 -5.25
C SER A 17 -8.88 -0.68 -5.84
N GLY A 18 -8.53 -1.65 -5.00
CA GLY A 18 -7.86 -2.91 -5.40
C GLY A 18 -6.40 -2.79 -5.86
N ALA A 19 -5.91 -1.56 -6.07
CA ALA A 19 -4.57 -1.26 -6.60
C ALA A 19 -3.62 -0.65 -5.56
N SER A 20 -4.12 -0.29 -4.38
CA SER A 20 -3.29 0.32 -3.32
C SER A 20 -3.56 -0.31 -1.95
N ILE A 21 -2.54 -0.26 -1.09
CA ILE A 21 -2.62 -0.70 0.30
C ILE A 21 -2.00 0.35 1.22
N TYR A 22 -2.75 0.73 2.26
CA TYR A 22 -2.32 1.64 3.31
C TYR A 22 -2.04 0.87 4.59
N PHE A 23 -0.95 1.21 5.27
CA PHE A 23 -0.61 0.70 6.59
C PHE A 23 0.34 1.67 7.30
N LYS A 24 0.63 1.42 8.58
CA LYS A 24 1.64 2.18 9.32
C LYS A 24 2.91 1.36 9.51
N ASP A 25 4.05 2.04 9.46
CA ASP A 25 5.32 1.45 9.91
C ASP A 25 5.41 1.46 11.45
N PRO A 26 6.45 0.85 12.05
CA PRO A 26 6.62 0.80 13.50
C PRO A 26 6.74 2.18 14.17
N ASP A 27 7.21 3.19 13.44
CA ASP A 27 7.36 4.57 13.92
C ASP A 27 6.07 5.39 13.75
N GLY A 28 5.05 4.80 13.13
CA GLY A 28 3.72 5.37 12.95
C GLY A 28 3.53 6.15 11.65
N ALA A 29 4.53 6.19 10.75
CA ALA A 29 4.40 6.84 9.46
C ALA A 29 3.37 6.10 8.60
N ARG A 30 2.50 6.85 7.93
CA ARG A 30 1.50 6.28 7.01
C ARG A 30 2.18 5.97 5.68
N LEU A 31 2.19 4.70 5.32
CA LEU A 31 2.71 4.22 4.05
C LEU A 31 1.56 3.87 3.11
N GLU A 32 1.78 4.14 1.82
CA GLU A 32 0.96 3.70 0.71
C GLU A 32 1.84 2.90 -0.24
N LEU A 33 1.38 1.72 -0.65
CA LEU A 33 2.01 0.97 -1.72
C LEU A 33 1.02 0.85 -2.88
N LEU A 34 1.48 1.33 -4.05
CA LEU A 34 0.77 1.28 -5.31
C LEU A 34 1.21 0.04 -6.10
N ALA A 35 0.26 -0.63 -6.75
CA ALA A 35 0.52 -1.69 -7.71
C ALA A 35 0.88 -1.16 -9.11
N ASP A 36 0.70 0.14 -9.34
CA ASP A 36 0.99 0.82 -10.60
C ASP A 36 2.49 0.81 -10.91
N HIS A 37 2.85 1.05 -12.18
CA HIS A 37 4.24 1.15 -12.58
C HIS A 37 4.92 2.37 -11.94
N LEU A 38 6.25 2.34 -11.85
CA LEU A 38 7.00 3.50 -11.39
C LEU A 38 6.75 4.71 -12.30
N GLY A 39 6.40 5.84 -11.70
CA GLY A 39 5.97 7.03 -12.42
C GLY A 39 4.48 7.04 -12.78
N GLU A 40 3.67 6.16 -12.17
CA GLU A 40 2.21 6.18 -12.26
C GLU A 40 1.57 6.25 -10.86
N MET A 41 0.42 6.92 -10.78
CA MET A 41 -0.39 7.04 -9.57
C MET A 41 -1.87 7.02 -9.94
N TYR A 42 -2.61 6.04 -9.41
CA TYR A 42 -4.03 5.80 -9.70
C TYR A 42 -4.31 5.65 -11.20
N GLY A 43 -3.42 4.97 -11.92
CA GLY A 43 -3.52 4.76 -13.36
C GLY A 43 -3.17 5.98 -14.23
N ALA A 44 -2.64 7.07 -13.66
CA ALA A 44 -2.17 8.23 -14.40
C ALA A 44 -0.65 8.41 -14.29
N ARG A 45 0.02 8.81 -15.39
CA ARG A 45 1.45 9.13 -15.40
C ARG A 45 1.71 10.37 -14.52
N VAL A 46 2.67 10.27 -13.61
CA VAL A 46 3.12 11.36 -12.72
C VAL A 46 4.61 11.65 -12.93
N LEU A 47 5.02 12.90 -12.66
CA LEU A 47 6.37 13.43 -12.86
C LEU A 47 7.08 13.67 -11.53
#